data_AF-A0A960SPV3-F1
#
_entry.id   AF-A0A960SPV3-F1
#
_cell.length_a   1.000
_cell.length_b   1.000
_cell.length_c   1.000
_cell.angle_alpha   90.00
_cell.angle_beta   90.00
_cell.angle_gamma   90.00
#
_symmetry.space_group_name_H-M   'P 1'
#
loop_
_entity.id
_entity.type
_entity.pdbx_description
1 polymer ?
#
loop_
_entity_poly.entity_id
_entity_poly.type
_entity_poly.pdbx_seq_one_letter_code
_entity_poly.pdbx_strand_id
1 'polypeptide(L)'
;INFKLPPGGEEVYRTDEYEDFNMNHKADWLKSIREGHLRPAVDIEIGHRTATLCNLGNLAYILGRKLVWDGEKQEVIGDPQANRLLSKPHRYPYVL
;
A
#
# COMPACT_ATOMS: atom_id res chain seq x y z
N ILE A 1 6.54 -4.38 -24.74
CA ILE A 1 7.00 -4.90 -23.43
C ILE A 1 6.26 -6.23 -23.21
N ASN A 2 6.95 -7.37 -23.13
CA ASN A 2 6.33 -8.69 -22.90
C ASN A 2 6.12 -8.92 -21.40
N PHE A 3 5.28 -8.08 -20.77
CA PHE A 3 4.92 -8.28 -19.37
C PHE A 3 4.09 -9.56 -19.21
N LYS A 4 4.39 -10.36 -18.18
CA LYS A 4 3.61 -11.52 -17.77
C LYS A 4 3.30 -11.38 -16.28
N LEU A 5 2.08 -11.71 -15.88
CA LEU A 5 1.69 -11.75 -14.47
C LEU A 5 2.58 -12.76 -13.72
N PRO A 6 3.16 -12.37 -12.57
CA PRO A 6 3.92 -13.29 -11.74
C PRO A 6 3.00 -14.35 -11.10
N PRO A 7 3.53 -15.49 -10.64
CA PRO A 7 2.75 -16.48 -9.91
C PRO A 7 2.00 -15.86 -8.72
N GLY A 8 0.68 -16.06 -8.65
CA GLY A 8 -0.19 -15.45 -7.63
C GLY A 8 -0.56 -13.98 -7.88
N GLY A 9 -0.11 -13.39 -8.98
CA GLY A 9 -0.55 -12.06 -9.43
C GLY A 9 -1.92 -12.14 -10.11
N GLU A 10 -2.76 -11.15 -9.84
CA GLU A 10 -4.07 -10.99 -10.46
C GLU A 10 -4.08 -9.76 -11.36
N GLU A 11 -4.76 -9.86 -12.51
CA GLU A 11 -5.02 -8.71 -13.35
C GLU A 11 -6.22 -7.95 -12.80
N VAL A 12 -5.99 -6.73 -12.34
CA VAL A 12 -7.05 -5.91 -11.76
C VAL A 12 -7.82 -5.21 -12.87
N TYR A 13 -9.15 -5.16 -12.73
CA TYR A 13 -10.00 -4.37 -13.62
C TYR A 13 -9.48 -2.94 -13.73
N ARG A 14 -9.41 -2.41 -14.95
CA ARG A 14 -9.15 -1.01 -15.24
C ARG A 14 -10.11 -0.56 -16.31
N THR A 15 -10.77 0.57 -16.07
CA THR A 15 -11.57 1.22 -17.11
C THR A 15 -10.63 1.84 -18.16
N ASP A 16 -11.09 1.85 -19.41
CA ASP A 16 -10.45 2.45 -20.58
C ASP A 16 -11.34 3.54 -21.21
N GLU A 17 -12.31 4.05 -20.43
CA GLU A 17 -13.33 5.01 -20.85
C GLU A 17 -12.75 6.35 -21.36
N TYR A 18 -11.55 6.72 -20.92
CA TYR A 18 -10.89 7.97 -21.30
C TYR A 18 -9.51 7.74 -21.92
N GLU A 19 -9.16 8.56 -22.93
CA GLU A 19 -7.79 8.66 -23.49
C GLU A 19 -6.88 9.35 -22.47
N ASP A 20 -6.18 8.60 -21.62
CA ASP A 20 -5.70 9.21 -20.38
C ASP A 20 -4.52 8.54 -19.62
N PHE A 21 -3.83 9.39 -18.83
CA PHE A 21 -2.73 9.15 -17.86
C PHE A 21 -3.14 9.11 -16.35
N ASN A 22 -4.38 9.46 -15.93
CA ASN A 22 -4.99 9.17 -14.60
C ASN A 22 -6.57 9.29 -14.43
N MET A 23 -7.31 9.86 -15.36
CA MET A 23 -8.79 9.86 -15.50
C MET A 23 -9.43 8.47 -15.47
N ASN A 24 -8.79 7.40 -15.95
CA ASN A 24 -9.35 6.06 -15.76
C ASN A 24 -9.38 5.63 -14.28
N HIS A 25 -8.38 6.03 -13.49
CA HIS A 25 -8.38 5.77 -12.04
C HIS A 25 -9.48 6.55 -11.31
N LYS A 26 -9.80 7.76 -11.77
CA LYS A 26 -10.90 8.58 -11.22
C LYS A 26 -12.26 8.03 -11.62
N ALA A 27 -12.40 7.61 -12.87
CA ALA A 27 -13.64 7.02 -13.40
C ALA A 27 -14.00 5.72 -12.66
N ASP A 28 -13.01 4.86 -12.44
CA ASP A 28 -13.16 3.64 -11.65
C ASP A 28 -13.59 3.93 -10.19
N TRP A 29 -13.00 4.96 -9.57
CA TRP A 29 -13.40 5.38 -8.23
C TRP A 29 -14.84 5.91 -8.19
N LEU A 30 -15.24 6.78 -9.12
CA LEU A 30 -16.60 7.31 -9.20
C LEU A 30 -17.64 6.22 -9.50
N LYS A 31 -17.30 5.26 -10.36
CA LYS A 31 -18.12 4.08 -10.63
C LYS A 31 -18.29 3.24 -9.36
N SER A 32 -17.20 2.99 -8.63
CA SER A 32 -17.24 2.23 -7.38
C SER A 32 -18.17 2.87 -6.34
N ILE A 33 -18.14 4.20 -6.22
CA ILE A 33 -19.07 4.96 -5.37
C ILE A 33 -20.51 4.81 -5.84
N ARG A 34 -20.76 4.98 -7.15
CA ARG A 34 -22.10 4.93 -7.73
C ARG A 34 -22.78 3.58 -7.52
N GLU A 35 -22.06 2.48 -7.76
CA GLU A 35 -22.60 1.13 -7.67
C GLU A 35 -22.60 0.60 -6.23
N GLY A 36 -21.74 1.12 -5.35
CA GLY A 36 -21.69 0.82 -3.92
C GLY A 36 -21.19 -0.58 -3.54
N HIS A 37 -21.16 -1.53 -4.47
CA HIS A 37 -20.68 -2.91 -4.26
C HIS A 37 -19.37 -3.23 -4.99
N LEU A 38 -18.86 -2.31 -5.81
CA LEU A 38 -17.60 -2.47 -6.53
C LEU A 38 -16.43 -1.93 -5.70
N ARG A 39 -15.29 -2.61 -5.76
CA ARG A 39 -14.02 -2.09 -5.26
C ARG A 39 -13.24 -1.47 -6.42
N PRO A 40 -12.59 -0.31 -6.22
CA PRO A 40 -11.73 0.25 -7.23
C PRO A 40 -10.51 -0.65 -7.46
N ALA A 41 -9.90 -0.51 -8.63
CA ALA A 41 -8.69 -1.21 -9.08
C ALA A 41 -7.53 -1.09 -8.08
N VAL A 42 -7.48 0.03 -7.35
CA VAL A 42 -6.54 0.27 -6.25
C VAL A 42 -7.36 0.64 -5.03
N ASP A 43 -7.71 -0.36 -4.22
CA ASP A 43 -8.40 -0.15 -2.96
C ASP A 43 -7.44 0.29 -1.84
N ILE A 44 -8.01 0.54 -0.65
CA ILE A 44 -7.24 1.04 0.49
C ILE A 44 -6.19 0.03 0.98
N GLU A 45 -6.42 -1.28 0.81
CA GLU A 45 -5.47 -2.29 1.25
C GLU A 45 -4.22 -2.28 0.36
N ILE A 46 -4.41 -2.16 -0.96
CA ILE A 46 -3.30 -1.98 -1.92
C ILE A 46 -2.54 -0.69 -1.60
N GLY A 47 -3.25 0.40 -1.33
CA GLY A 47 -2.66 1.68 -0.93
C GLY A 47 -1.82 1.58 0.35
N HIS A 48 -2.37 0.94 1.39
CA HIS A 48 -1.70 0.71 2.68
C HIS A 48 -0.42 -0.11 2.52
N ARG A 49 -0.48 -1.22 1.78
CA ARG A 49 0.68 -2.09 1.52
C ARG A 49 1.77 -1.36 0.74
N THR A 50 1.39 -0.53 -0.23
CA THR A 50 2.32 0.31 -0.98
C THR A 50 3.03 1.33 -0.07
N ALA A 51 2.26 2.06 0.75
CA ALA A 51 2.82 3.02 1.69
C ALA A 51 3.74 2.35 2.74
N THR A 52 3.36 1.16 3.21
CA THR A 52 4.18 0.34 4.12
C THR A 52 5.55 0.06 3.51
N LEU A 53 5.61 -0.35 2.25
CA LEU A 53 6.89 -0.62 1.57
C LEU A 53 7.76 0.63 1.45
N CYS A 54 7.17 1.79 1.12
CA CYS A 54 7.90 3.07 1.07
C CYS A 54 8.49 3.43 2.44
N ASN A 55 7.71 3.25 3.51
CA ASN A 55 8.17 3.53 4.87
C ASN A 55 9.31 2.57 5.29
N LEU A 56 9.20 1.28 4.99
CA LEU A 56 10.26 0.31 5.27
C LEU A 56 11.55 0.63 4.51
N GLY A 57 11.45 1.11 3.27
CA GLY A 57 12.61 1.60 2.51
C GLY A 57 13.31 2.77 3.19
N ASN A 58 12.53 3.75 3.68
CA ASN A 58 13.06 4.89 4.44
C ASN A 58 13.70 4.43 5.77
N LEU A 59 13.08 3.48 6.49
CA LEU A 59 13.64 2.92 7.71
C LEU A 59 14.95 2.18 7.45
N ALA A 60 15.01 1.36 6.39
CA ALA A 60 16.23 0.65 6.00
C ALA A 60 17.37 1.63 5.67
N TYR A 61 17.06 2.74 5.00
CA TYR A 61 18.00 3.82 4.72
C TYR A 61 18.50 4.50 6.00
N ILE A 62 17.60 4.91 6.89
CA ILE A 62 17.94 5.58 8.17
C ILE A 62 18.78 4.67 9.07
N LEU A 63 18.43 3.39 9.14
CA LEU A 63 19.11 2.41 10.00
C LEU A 63 20.38 1.83 9.38
N GLY A 64 20.64 2.09 8.09
CA GLY A 64 21.80 1.62 7.35
C GLY A 64 21.86 0.09 7.18
N ARG A 65 20.71 -0.61 7.20
CA ARG A 65 20.66 -2.09 7.14
C ARG A 65 19.40 -2.60 6.46
N LYS A 66 19.44 -3.86 6.00
CA LYS A 66 18.26 -4.56 5.47
C LYS A 66 17.29 -4.89 6.61
N LEU A 67 15.99 -4.74 6.35
CA LEU A 67 14.91 -5.15 7.24
C LEU A 67 14.20 -6.39 6.66
N VAL A 68 13.79 -7.32 7.53
CA VAL A 68 12.98 -8.48 7.16
C VAL A 68 11.57 -8.25 7.71
N TRP A 69 10.60 -8.12 6.82
CA TRP A 69 9.23 -7.74 7.15
C TRP A 69 8.31 -8.96 7.21
N ASP A 70 7.57 -9.11 8.31
CA ASP A 70 6.42 -10.00 8.42
C ASP A 70 5.17 -9.22 7.99
N GLY A 71 4.65 -9.54 6.81
CA GLY A 71 3.49 -8.86 6.23
C GLY A 71 2.17 -9.16 6.96
N GLU A 72 2.08 -10.30 7.64
CA GLU A 72 0.87 -10.69 8.38
C GLU A 72 0.83 -10.00 9.74
N LYS A 73 1.95 -10.01 10.47
CA LYS A 73 2.05 -9.36 11.79
C LYS A 73 2.33 -7.87 11.71
N GLN A 74 2.70 -7.37 10.54
CA GLN A 74 3.14 -6.00 10.31
C GLN A 74 4.28 -5.58 11.25
N GLU A 75 5.33 -6.41 11.31
CA GLU A 75 6.51 -6.14 12.13
C GLU A 75 7.81 -6.49 11.39
N VAL A 76 8.90 -5.84 11.80
CA VAL A 76 10.25 -6.25 11.42
C VAL A 76 10.68 -7.40 12.31
N ILE A 77 10.94 -8.56 11.71
CA ILE A 77 11.25 -9.81 12.42
C ILE A 77 12.53 -9.62 13.23
N GLY A 78 12.42 -9.76 14.55
CA GLY A 78 13.57 -9.74 15.46
C GLY A 78 14.27 -8.38 15.62
N ASP A 79 13.67 -7.27 15.18
CA ASP A 79 14.29 -5.93 15.26
C ASP A 79 13.45 -4.95 16.12
N PRO A 80 13.62 -4.96 17.46
CA PRO A 80 12.91 -4.04 18.35
C PRO A 80 13.20 -2.56 18.07
N GLN A 81 14.39 -2.23 17.54
CA GLN A 81 14.76 -0.86 17.22
C GLN A 81 13.95 -0.36 16.02
N ALA A 82 13.86 -1.16 14.95
CA ALA A 82 13.06 -0.82 13.78
C ALA A 82 11.56 -0.79 14.13
N ASN A 83 11.07 -1.74 14.92
CA ASN A 83 9.67 -1.79 15.34
C ASN A 83 9.25 -0.56 16.15
N ARG A 84 10.16 0.02 16.95
CA ARG A 84 9.91 1.28 17.67
C ARG A 84 9.66 2.48 16.74
N LEU A 85 10.16 2.42 15.50
CA LEU A 85 10.05 3.49 14.51
C LEU A 85 8.84 3.33 13.58
N LEU A 86 8.06 2.25 13.70
CA LEU A 86 6.85 2.02 12.91
C LEU A 86 5.72 2.99 13.27
N SER A 87 5.77 3.59 14.46
CA SER A 87 4.81 4.60 14.91
C SER A 87 5.53 5.76 15.58
N LYS A 88 4.84 6.90 15.65
CA LYS A 88 5.29 8.07 16.40
C LYS A 88 4.65 8.05 17.77
N PRO A 89 5.31 8.58 18.81
CA PRO A 89 4.66 8.82 20.10
C PRO A 89 3.37 9.63 19.90
N HIS A 90 2.27 9.14 20.47
CA HIS A 90 0.99 9.84 20.40
C HIS A 90 1.03 11.13 21.22
N ARG A 91 0.23 12.12 20.80
CA ARG A 91 0.17 13.42 21.44
C ARG A 91 -0.82 13.38 22.62
N TYR A 92 -0.35 13.63 23.84
CA TYR A 92 -1.23 13.81 25.00
C TYR A 92 -2.22 15.00 24.81
N PRO A 93 -3.50 14.90 25.24
CA PRO A 93 -4.16 13.75 25.87
C PRO A 93 -4.78 12.74 24.88
N TYR A 94 -4.55 12.90 23.57
CA TYR A 94 -5.14 12.08 22.52
C TYR A 94 -4.30 10.81 22.29
N VAL A 95 -4.59 9.79 23.10
CA VAL A 95 -4.04 8.44 22.97
C VAL A 95 -5.16 7.47 22.58
N LEU A 96 -4.80 6.42 21.85
CA LEU A 96 -5.69 5.30 21.53
C LEU A 96 -5.54 4.22 22.61
#